data_AF-A0A645EYM3-F1
#
_entry.id   AF-A0A645EYM3-F1
#
_cell.length_a   1.000
_cell.length_b   1.000
_cell.length_c   1.000
_cell.angle_alpha   90.00
_cell.angle_beta   90.00
_cell.angle_gamma   90.00
#
_symmetry.space_group_name_H-M   'P 1'
#
loop_
_entity.id
_entity.type
_entity.pdbx_description
1 polymer ?
#
loop_
_entity_poly.entity_id
_entity_poly.type
_entity_poly.pdbx_seq_one_letter_code
_entity_poly.pdbx_strand_id
1 'polypeptide(L)'
;MDGVGQFGHLEHLARIPGLNALQLVPGAGKPPQSEFRDEIAMADAAGLQFQVFGPPDNIRRFLAQLKNPARAMVWLGVTPDQLPETERLLREYGAWQ
;
A
#
# COMPACT_ATOMS: atom_id res chain seq x y z
N MET A 1 10.19 -3.19 14.24
CA MET A 1 9.26 -2.76 13.19
C MET A 1 10.03 -1.75 12.39
N ASP A 2 10.31 -2.13 11.16
CA ASP A 2 11.49 -1.69 10.44
C ASP A 2 11.14 -0.37 9.74
N GLY A 3 11.86 0.70 10.10
CA GLY A 3 11.65 2.03 9.53
C GLY A 3 12.06 2.11 8.06
N VAL A 4 12.03 3.31 7.48
CA VAL A 4 12.48 3.54 6.08
C VAL A 4 13.88 2.97 5.87
N GLY A 5 14.08 2.21 4.80
CA GLY A 5 15.37 1.61 4.46
C GLY A 5 15.76 0.38 5.29
N GLN A 6 14.88 -0.11 6.17
CA GLN A 6 15.12 -1.32 6.97
C GLN A 6 14.54 -2.60 6.33
N PHE A 7 14.07 -2.50 5.08
CA PHE A 7 13.56 -3.62 4.28
C PHE A 7 14.68 -4.39 3.55
N GLY A 8 15.84 -4.59 4.19
CA GLY A 8 16.99 -5.28 3.57
C GLY A 8 16.69 -6.73 3.15
N HIS A 9 15.61 -7.31 3.68
CA HIS A 9 15.17 -8.67 3.35
C HIS A 9 14.09 -8.71 2.25
N LEU A 10 13.62 -7.57 1.74
CA LEU A 10 12.51 -7.51 0.78
C LEU A 10 12.87 -8.12 -0.57
N GLU A 11 14.13 -7.99 -1.02
CA GLU A 11 14.63 -8.69 -2.22
C GLU A 11 14.59 -10.21 -2.03
N HIS A 12 14.92 -10.69 -0.83
CA HIS A 12 14.84 -12.12 -0.50
C HIS A 12 13.38 -12.60 -0.47
N LEU A 13 12.46 -11.81 0.11
CA LEU A 13 11.03 -12.13 0.11
C LEU A 13 10.48 -12.28 -1.31
N ALA A 14 10.84 -11.37 -2.22
CA ALA A 14 10.42 -11.41 -3.62
C ALA A 14 10.87 -12.68 -4.37
N ARG A 15 11.85 -13.42 -3.86
CA ARG A 15 12.34 -14.68 -4.44
C ARG A 15 11.70 -15.94 -3.85
N ILE A 16 10.88 -15.82 -2.80
CA ILE A 16 10.26 -16.98 -2.16
C ILE A 16 9.19 -17.57 -3.10
N PRO A 17 9.34 -18.84 -3.53
CA PRO A 17 8.34 -19.48 -4.39
C PRO A 17 6.96 -19.50 -3.72
N GLY A 18 5.95 -18.98 -4.42
CA GLY A 18 4.56 -18.94 -3.93
C GLY A 18 4.23 -17.75 -3.02
N LEU A 19 5.19 -16.88 -2.68
CA LEU A 19 4.87 -15.60 -2.05
C LEU A 19 4.37 -14.62 -3.11
N ASN A 20 3.12 -14.20 -2.99
CA ASN A 20 2.46 -13.35 -3.99
C ASN A 20 2.05 -11.97 -3.47
N ALA A 21 2.13 -11.73 -2.16
CA ALA A 21 1.64 -10.51 -1.54
C ALA A 21 2.48 -10.11 -0.32
N LEU A 22 2.48 -8.81 -0.03
CA LEU A 22 3.08 -8.22 1.17
C LEU A 22 2.05 -7.38 1.92
N GLN A 23 2.06 -7.49 3.24
CA GLN A 23 1.35 -6.55 4.09
C GLN A 23 2.30 -5.43 4.53
N LEU A 24 2.00 -4.19 4.15
CA LEU A 24 2.76 -3.02 4.58
C LEU A 24 2.07 -2.38 5.79
N VAL A 25 2.63 -2.67 6.97
CA VAL A 25 2.16 -2.14 8.26
C VAL A 25 3.15 -1.09 8.75
N PRO A 26 2.75 0.18 8.87
CA PRO A 26 3.59 1.21 9.45
C PRO A 26 3.66 0.95 10.96
N GLY A 27 4.87 0.74 11.49
CA GLY A 27 5.04 0.54 12.93
C GLY A 27 4.69 1.79 13.72
N ALA A 28 4.08 1.66 14.91
CA ALA A 28 3.59 2.77 15.75
C ALA A 28 2.91 3.95 14.98
N GLY A 29 2.38 3.69 13.78
CA GLY A 29 1.84 4.71 12.87
C GLY A 29 2.84 5.62 12.15
N LYS A 30 4.17 5.35 12.14
CA LYS A 30 5.17 6.22 11.50
C LYS A 30 6.35 5.48 10.82
N PRO A 31 6.77 5.92 9.61
CA PRO A 31 6.03 6.84 8.74
C PRO A 31 4.83 6.13 8.07
N PRO A 32 3.86 6.89 7.50
CA PRO A 32 2.77 6.31 6.72
C PRO A 32 3.28 5.46 5.54
N GLN A 33 2.49 4.49 5.07
CA GLN A 33 2.94 3.59 4.00
C GLN A 33 3.37 4.31 2.73
N SER A 34 2.73 5.45 2.41
CA SER A 34 3.08 6.25 1.23
C SER A 34 4.53 6.75 1.23
N GLU A 35 5.23 6.70 2.35
CA GLU A 35 6.62 7.16 2.47
C GLU A 35 7.67 6.05 2.19
N PHE A 36 7.27 4.78 2.08
CA PHE A 36 8.18 3.67 1.73
C PHE A 36 8.36 3.53 0.21
N ARG A 37 8.76 4.62 -0.46
CA ARG A 37 8.73 4.73 -1.93
C ARG A 37 9.57 3.66 -2.62
N ASP A 38 10.78 3.42 -2.12
CA ASP A 38 11.72 2.48 -2.73
C ASP A 38 11.25 1.04 -2.56
N GLU A 39 10.69 0.73 -1.39
CA GLU A 39 10.14 -0.58 -1.09
C GLU A 39 8.88 -0.89 -1.91
N ILE A 40 8.00 0.11 -2.08
CA ILE A 40 6.84 0.02 -2.96
C ILE A 40 7.29 -0.25 -4.39
N ALA A 41 8.25 0.53 -4.90
CA ALA A 41 8.75 0.37 -6.26
C ALA A 41 9.37 -1.01 -6.49
N MET A 42 10.16 -1.51 -5.52
CA MET A 42 10.78 -2.82 -5.63
C MET A 42 9.75 -3.96 -5.59
N ALA A 43 8.80 -3.91 -4.67
CA ALA A 43 7.76 -4.94 -4.56
C ALA A 43 6.81 -4.95 -5.78
N ASP A 44 6.45 -3.78 -6.31
CA ASP A 44 5.61 -3.66 -7.51
C ASP A 44 6.34 -4.21 -8.74
N ALA A 45 7.63 -3.87 -8.89
CA ALA A 45 8.49 -4.41 -9.95
C ALA A 45 8.68 -5.93 -9.84
N ALA A 46 8.74 -6.47 -8.62
CA ALA A 46 8.83 -7.91 -8.37
C ALA A 46 7.54 -8.68 -8.64
N GLY A 47 6.44 -7.99 -8.95
CA GLY A 47 5.19 -8.68 -9.22
C GLY A 47 4.35 -8.95 -7.97
N LEU A 48 4.65 -8.36 -6.82
CA LEU A 48 3.93 -8.63 -5.58
C LEU A 48 2.65 -7.79 -5.49
N GLN A 49 1.63 -8.36 -4.84
CA GLN A 49 0.44 -7.67 -4.40
C GLN A 49 0.67 -6.97 -3.07
N PHE A 50 -0.19 -6.01 -2.74
CA PHE A 50 -0.08 -5.24 -1.51
C PHE A 50 -1.34 -5.37 -0.66
N GLN A 51 -1.16 -5.51 0.65
CA GLN A 51 -2.19 -5.25 1.64
C GLN A 51 -1.78 -4.01 2.44
N VAL A 52 -2.64 -3.00 2.44
CA VAL A 52 -2.41 -1.73 3.14
C VAL A 52 -3.62 -1.28 3.95
N PHE A 53 -3.37 -0.51 5.00
CA PHE A 53 -4.41 0.06 5.86
C PHE A 53 -4.10 1.52 6.20
N GLY A 54 -5.06 2.42 6.06
CA GLY A 54 -4.85 3.81 6.48
C GLY A 54 -6.00 4.76 6.12
N PRO A 55 -5.84 6.05 6.43
CA PRO A 55 -6.80 7.07 6.03
C PRO A 55 -6.78 7.30 4.51
N PRO A 56 -7.87 7.85 3.93
CA PRO A 56 -8.01 8.03 2.48
C PRO A 56 -6.83 8.73 1.81
N ASP A 57 -6.33 9.83 2.39
CA ASP A 57 -5.18 10.59 1.88
C ASP A 57 -3.91 9.76 1.74
N ASN A 58 -3.59 8.96 2.75
CA ASN A 58 -2.41 8.11 2.73
C ASN A 58 -2.55 7.01 1.68
N ILE A 59 -3.72 6.37 1.62
CA ILE A 59 -3.99 5.35 0.61
C ILE A 59 -3.95 5.93 -0.80
N ARG A 60 -4.52 7.10 -1.04
CA ARG A 60 -4.46 7.77 -2.35
C ARG A 60 -3.02 7.97 -2.81
N ARG A 61 -2.17 8.51 -1.92
CA ARG A 61 -0.75 8.71 -2.20
C ARG A 61 0.01 7.41 -2.40
N PHE A 62 -0.38 6.33 -1.72
CA PHE A 62 0.17 4.99 -1.93
C PHE A 62 -0.22 4.43 -3.30
N LEU A 63 -1.52 4.42 -3.63
CA LEU A 63 -2.03 3.87 -4.89
C LEU A 63 -1.48 4.61 -6.11
N ALA A 64 -1.29 5.93 -6.01
CA ALA A 64 -0.69 6.74 -7.07
C ALA A 64 0.77 6.39 -7.40
N GLN A 65 1.45 5.61 -6.54
CA GLN A 65 2.83 5.15 -6.78
C GLN A 65 2.91 3.80 -7.50
N LEU A 66 1.80 3.05 -7.54
CA LEU A 66 1.77 1.72 -8.15
C LEU A 66 1.61 1.83 -9.67
N LYS A 67 2.33 0.99 -10.42
CA LYS A 67 2.10 0.83 -11.87
C LYS A 67 0.74 0.20 -12.16
N ASN A 68 0.28 -0.68 -11.27
CA ASN A 68 -1.04 -1.28 -11.35
C ASN A 68 -1.74 -1.24 -9.96
N PRO A 69 -2.53 -0.19 -9.70
CA PRO A 69 -3.25 -0.03 -8.43
C PRO A 69 -4.22 -1.18 -8.09
N ALA A 70 -4.68 -1.95 -9.08
CA ALA A 70 -5.59 -3.09 -8.87
C ALA A 70 -4.94 -4.25 -8.10
N ARG A 71 -3.63 -4.21 -7.85
CA ARG A 71 -2.90 -5.22 -7.05
C ARG A 71 -2.89 -4.91 -5.56
N ALA A 72 -3.52 -3.82 -5.14
CA ALA A 72 -3.64 -3.44 -3.75
C ALA A 72 -4.99 -3.84 -3.17
N MET A 73 -4.97 -4.62 -2.09
CA MET A 73 -6.09 -4.80 -1.18
C MET A 73 -6.00 -3.75 -0.07
N VAL A 74 -7.01 -2.88 -0.02
CA VAL A 74 -7.00 -1.69 0.84
C VAL A 74 -8.05 -1.82 1.94
N TRP A 75 -7.64 -1.55 3.18
CA TRP A 75 -8.55 -1.29 4.29
C TRP A 75 -8.53 0.21 4.62
N LEU A 76 -9.69 0.88 4.56
CA LEU A 76 -9.80 2.30 4.84
C LEU A 76 -10.31 2.55 6.25
N GLY A 77 -9.58 3.35 7.02
CA GLY A 77 -10.10 3.98 8.23
C GLY A 77 -10.75 5.31 7.86
N VAL A 78 -12.07 5.43 8.05
CA VAL A 78 -12.87 6.57 7.57
C VAL A 78 -13.65 7.19 8.71
N THR A 79 -13.57 8.52 8.85
CA THR A 79 -14.46 9.31 9.71
C THR A 79 -15.59 9.96 8.89
N PRO A 80 -16.72 10.38 9.51
CA PRO A 80 -17.84 10.95 8.76
C PRO A 80 -17.50 12.14 7.86
N ASP A 81 -16.58 13.01 8.30
CA ASP A 81 -16.08 14.16 7.54
C ASP A 81 -15.24 13.78 6.32
N GLN A 82 -14.69 12.56 6.28
CA GLN A 82 -13.89 12.02 5.18
C GLN A 82 -14.71 11.26 4.13
N LEU A 83 -16.02 11.11 4.33
CA LEU A 83 -16.88 10.38 3.38
C LEU A 83 -16.79 10.93 1.94
N PRO A 84 -16.87 12.26 1.69
CA PRO A 84 -16.79 12.77 0.32
C PRO A 84 -15.47 12.46 -0.38
N GLU A 85 -14.37 12.44 0.36
CA GLU A 85 -13.06 12.05 -0.17
C GLU A 85 -12.96 10.54 -0.40
N THR A 86 -13.43 9.75 0.56
CA THR A 86 -13.49 8.29 0.45
C THR A 86 -14.25 7.87 -0.80
N GLU A 87 -15.40 8.49 -1.07
CA GLU A 87 -16.17 8.23 -2.29
C GLU A 87 -15.43 8.58 -3.58
N ARG A 88 -14.63 9.66 -3.58
CA ARG A 88 -13.79 10.00 -4.75
C ARG A 88 -12.71 8.95 -4.96
N LEU A 89 -12.04 8.52 -3.89
CA LEU A 89 -11.03 7.47 -3.93
C LEU A 89 -11.62 6.16 -4.47
N LEU A 90 -12.80 5.76 -4.00
CA LEU A 90 -13.49 4.56 -4.46
C LEU A 90 -13.94 4.67 -5.92
N ARG A 91 -14.32 5.85 -6.42
CA ARG A 91 -14.61 6.05 -7.84
C ARG A 91 -13.36 5.99 -8.72
N GLU A 92 -12.23 6.48 -8.21
CA GLU A 92 -10.96 6.52 -8.94
C GLU A 92 -10.28 5.15 -9.01
N TYR A 93 -10.31 4.38 -7.92
CA TYR A 93 -9.53 3.13 -7.78
C TYR A 93 -10.35 1.89 -7.42
N GLY A 94 -11.61 2.06 -6.98
CA GLY A 94 -12.43 0.95 -6.54
C GLY A 94 -12.80 0.03 -7.70
N ALA A 95 -12.42 -1.24 -7.61
CA ALA A 95 -12.85 -2.28 -8.53
C ALA A 95 -14.25 -2.78 -8.10
N TRP A 96 -15.27 -1.93 -8.27
CA TRP A 96 -16.67 -2.34 -8.09
C TRP A 96 -17.16 -2.91 -9.43
N GLN A 97 -17.33 -4.24 -9.49
CA GLN A 97 -18.15 -4.92 -10.51
C GLN A 97 -19.40 -5.49 -9.85
#